data_AF-A0AAD5LNR2-F1
#
_entry.id   AF-A0AAD5LNR2-F1
#
_cell.length_a   1.000
_cell.length_b   1.000
_cell.length_c   1.000
_cell.angle_alpha   90.00
_cell.angle_beta   90.00
_cell.angle_gamma   90.00
#
_symmetry.space_group_name_H-M   'P 1'
#
loop_
_entity.id
_entity.type
_entity.pdbx_description
1 polymer ?
#
loop_
_entity_poly.entity_id
_entity_poly.type
_entity_poly.pdbx_seq_one_letter_code
_entity_poly.pdbx_strand_id
1 'polypeptide(L)'
;MADVHAASDEALQLKEERERCQKMKQENQVLLKKLHDVVARYRQLQQQYQSLVEQQAAQGSDTGGSATSTTPAPAVADELTKEHDQAVKKLEMEKHELIEKLKQVVGTCRVMQKQLQEVKEENEALKSPAKPMLSVNDLDNEDSATQHDALQRRIVILEQDLADKEVERQELVGKMKEVISRYQTLQKQLEEKMGEHDAATSKVAALELELRTRQTNEEAIKERDRAIATLTSKVDELTLSIAQEEARSSVLREENERLKEQLTAILDEKRRSEAEQRRIKEELEEENSSLDQKVKELEQSLEIMRKQQDDAEQMYVEVASKLNQTLRDNGELHGRVESLSETIEILERQVTDSNALHKIEVRRLQDEKEVAITGEGSNDPEDMHELQRRLIQLEREMEMIGIGSEYLSLADVVAERDELAARSAEWDEQRASMGAAEELAAQRQERLERLEDEIMHLQDEIPQLRDLENEMKELKEENKRMVFEVAKTTDAGVKWKQDYEDIQSQLKDKQYLKNVVIKYIESQNQSEKDRLIPVIATVLHFSPQEMKKINDAQQKAQEESVGILGGVFSLFGGSTAAPPPKPLAIPIAADQSQPPTGMITSSSSGLDLDEDDGATSLNPFASTRY
;
A
#
# COMPACT_ATOMS: atom_id res chain seq x y z
N MET A 1 93.24 -1.01 22.29
CA MET A 1 92.11 -0.38 21.57
C MET A 1 91.52 -1.28 20.49
N ALA A 2 92.29 -2.16 19.83
CA ALA A 2 91.74 -3.16 18.91
C ALA A 2 90.73 -4.13 19.57
N ASP A 3 91.00 -4.60 20.80
CA ASP A 3 90.07 -5.49 21.54
C ASP A 3 88.72 -4.85 21.90
N VAL A 4 88.66 -3.51 21.98
CA VAL A 4 87.40 -2.81 22.31
C VAL A 4 86.49 -2.73 21.09
N HIS A 5 87.07 -2.62 19.88
CA HIS A 5 86.29 -2.64 18.64
C HIS A 5 85.76 -4.03 18.32
N ALA A 6 86.56 -5.08 18.50
CA ALA A 6 86.09 -6.46 18.30
C ALA A 6 84.92 -6.83 19.24
N ALA A 7 85.01 -6.44 20.52
CA ALA A 7 83.93 -6.67 21.48
C ALA A 7 82.65 -5.86 21.16
N SER A 8 82.80 -4.68 20.53
CA SER A 8 81.66 -3.86 20.10
C SER A 8 80.94 -4.47 18.90
N ASP A 9 81.68 -5.03 17.94
CA ASP A 9 81.11 -5.63 16.74
C ASP A 9 80.40 -6.95 17.05
N GLU A 10 80.96 -7.79 17.94
CA GLU A 10 80.28 -9.00 18.44
C GLU A 10 78.98 -8.66 19.19
N ALA A 11 79.00 -7.61 20.02
CA ALA A 11 77.81 -7.17 20.74
C ALA A 11 76.71 -6.66 19.79
N LEU A 12 77.09 -6.02 18.69
CA LEU A 12 76.15 -5.53 17.67
C LEU A 12 75.55 -6.70 16.87
N GLN A 13 76.37 -7.68 16.44
CA GLN A 13 75.88 -8.89 15.78
C GLN A 13 74.91 -9.68 16.67
N LEU A 14 75.25 -9.88 17.94
CA LEU A 14 74.38 -10.58 18.88
C LEU A 14 73.04 -9.84 19.08
N LYS A 15 73.05 -8.51 19.00
CA LYS A 15 71.82 -7.69 19.09
C LYS A 15 70.96 -7.86 17.84
N GLU A 16 71.55 -7.82 16.64
CA GLU A 16 70.81 -8.02 15.38
C GLU A 16 70.20 -9.43 15.30
N GLU A 17 70.91 -10.47 15.75
CA GLU A 17 70.38 -11.83 15.80
C GLU A 17 69.21 -11.97 16.77
N ARG A 18 69.27 -11.30 17.94
CA ARG A 18 68.16 -11.25 18.89
C ARG A 18 66.93 -10.56 18.30
N GLU A 19 67.11 -9.45 17.61
CA GLU A 19 66.02 -8.73 16.95
C GLU A 19 65.39 -9.57 15.81
N ARG A 20 66.21 -10.25 14.99
CA ARG A 20 65.73 -11.20 13.97
C ARG A 20 64.94 -12.36 14.58
N CYS A 21 65.44 -12.95 15.66
CA CYS A 21 64.75 -14.02 16.37
C CYS A 21 63.40 -13.55 16.95
N GLN A 22 63.36 -12.35 17.51
CA GLN A 22 62.14 -11.75 18.05
C GLN A 22 61.10 -11.46 16.96
N LYS A 23 61.53 -10.89 15.82
CA LYS A 23 60.65 -10.65 14.67
C LYS A 23 60.05 -11.95 14.13
N MET A 24 60.86 -12.99 13.97
CA MET A 24 60.37 -14.30 13.52
C MET A 24 59.39 -14.95 14.51
N LYS A 25 59.59 -14.75 15.82
CA LYS A 25 58.64 -15.20 16.85
C LYS A 25 57.29 -14.49 16.73
N GLN A 26 57.29 -13.18 16.44
CA GLN A 26 56.06 -12.42 16.20
C GLN A 26 55.34 -12.87 14.93
N GLU A 27 56.08 -13.09 13.83
CA GLU A 27 55.51 -13.61 12.57
C GLU A 27 54.87 -14.99 12.75
N ASN A 28 55.52 -15.89 13.49
CA ASN A 28 54.96 -17.18 13.87
C ASN A 28 53.66 -17.06 14.67
N GLN A 29 53.60 -16.11 15.60
CA GLN A 29 52.41 -15.88 16.41
C GLN A 29 51.24 -15.39 15.54
N VAL A 30 51.50 -14.52 14.56
CA VAL A 30 50.49 -14.05 13.59
C VAL A 30 50.01 -15.19 12.70
N LEU A 31 50.91 -16.03 12.19
CA LEU A 31 50.54 -17.19 11.37
C LEU A 31 49.70 -18.21 12.14
N LEU A 32 50.08 -18.49 13.39
CA LEU A 32 49.29 -19.34 14.29
C LEU A 32 47.88 -18.78 14.51
N LYS A 33 47.75 -17.46 14.70
CA LYS A 33 46.43 -16.82 14.85
C LYS A 33 45.59 -16.97 13.58
N LYS A 34 46.16 -16.69 12.40
CA LYS A 34 45.48 -16.87 11.10
C LYS A 34 45.03 -18.32 10.87
N LEU A 35 45.85 -19.30 11.26
CA LEU A 35 45.48 -20.71 11.17
C LEU A 35 44.27 -21.03 12.06
N HIS A 36 44.26 -20.55 13.32
CA HIS A 36 43.11 -20.74 14.21
C HIS A 36 41.83 -20.12 13.63
N ASP A 37 41.92 -18.93 13.04
CA ASP A 37 40.77 -18.26 12.41
C ASP A 37 40.22 -19.06 11.21
N VAL A 38 41.09 -19.61 10.37
CA VAL A 38 40.68 -20.47 9.24
C VAL A 38 40.06 -21.77 9.72
N VAL A 39 40.62 -22.40 10.75
CA VAL A 39 40.04 -23.60 11.37
C VAL A 39 38.67 -23.31 11.99
N ALA A 40 38.49 -22.14 12.62
CA ALA A 40 37.21 -21.73 13.17
C ALA A 40 36.15 -21.52 12.07
N ARG A 41 36.50 -20.83 10.98
CA ARG A 41 35.61 -20.64 9.82
C ARG A 41 35.23 -21.97 9.17
N TYR A 42 36.18 -22.89 9.03
CA TYR A 42 35.90 -24.22 8.50
C TYR A 42 34.91 -25.00 9.39
N ARG A 43 35.07 -24.95 10.72
CA ARG A 43 34.09 -25.55 11.66
C ARG A 43 32.71 -24.93 11.54
N GLN A 44 32.63 -23.61 11.40
CA GLN A 44 31.35 -22.91 11.24
C GLN A 44 30.65 -23.32 9.94
N LEU A 45 31.39 -23.39 8.82
CA LEU A 45 30.82 -23.85 7.56
C LEU A 45 30.36 -25.31 7.64
N GLN A 46 31.15 -26.17 8.32
CA GLN A 46 30.77 -27.56 8.56
C GLN A 46 29.48 -27.68 9.38
N GLN A 47 29.29 -26.83 10.40
CA GLN A 47 28.04 -26.77 11.18
C GLN A 47 26.85 -26.28 10.34
N GLN A 48 27.06 -25.30 9.46
CA GLN A 48 26.02 -24.82 8.54
C GLN A 48 25.61 -25.93 7.55
N TYR A 49 26.57 -26.67 7.01
CA TYR A 49 26.28 -27.82 6.15
C TYR A 49 25.48 -28.89 6.86
N GLN A 50 25.90 -29.26 8.08
CA GLN A 50 25.19 -30.24 8.90
C GLN A 50 23.73 -29.83 9.14
N SER A 51 23.50 -28.55 9.44
CA SER A 51 22.15 -27.99 9.65
C SER A 51 21.30 -28.04 8.38
N LEU A 52 21.89 -27.78 7.21
CA LEU A 52 21.21 -27.85 5.92
C LEU A 52 20.80 -29.29 5.57
N VAL A 53 21.70 -30.26 5.81
CA VAL A 53 21.44 -31.68 5.61
C VAL A 53 20.33 -32.17 6.56
N GLU A 54 20.34 -31.74 7.82
CA GLU A 54 19.28 -32.06 8.78
C GLU A 54 17.92 -31.44 8.37
N GLN A 55 17.91 -30.20 7.86
CA GLN A 55 16.70 -29.57 7.32
C GLN A 55 16.16 -30.32 6.10
N GLN A 56 17.02 -30.76 5.17
CA GLN A 56 16.61 -31.55 4.01
C GLN A 56 16.09 -32.94 4.42
N ALA A 57 16.72 -33.58 5.41
CA ALA A 57 16.25 -34.86 5.95
C ALA A 57 14.89 -34.73 6.64
N ALA A 58 14.64 -33.62 7.36
CA ALA A 58 13.36 -33.33 7.97
C ALA A 58 12.26 -33.06 6.92
N GLN A 59 12.57 -32.32 5.86
CA GLN A 59 11.62 -32.02 4.78
C GLN A 59 11.27 -33.25 3.91
N GLY A 60 12.20 -34.19 3.73
CA GLY A 60 11.95 -35.45 3.01
C GLY A 60 11.08 -36.46 3.78
N SER A 61 10.89 -36.27 5.10
CA SER A 61 10.10 -37.18 5.95
C SER A 61 8.59 -36.87 5.94
N ASP A 62 8.17 -35.67 5.56
CA ASP A 62 6.77 -35.23 5.62
C ASP A 62 6.01 -35.34 4.29
N THR A 63 6.67 -35.71 3.18
CA THR A 63 6.05 -35.82 1.84
C THR A 63 5.42 -37.19 1.54
N GLY A 64 5.24 -38.04 2.56
CA GLY A 64 4.57 -39.34 2.46
C GLY A 64 3.05 -39.26 2.56
N GLY A 65 2.38 -38.43 1.76
CA GLY A 65 0.91 -38.46 1.73
C GLY A 65 0.22 -37.22 1.16
N SER A 66 0.31 -37.01 -0.16
CA SER A 66 -0.83 -36.55 -0.98
C SER A 66 -0.33 -36.31 -2.41
N ALA A 67 -0.71 -37.19 -3.32
CA ALA A 67 -0.44 -37.03 -4.73
C ALA A 67 -1.59 -36.25 -5.36
N THR A 68 -1.39 -34.96 -5.63
CA THR A 68 -2.02 -34.26 -6.76
C THR A 68 -1.40 -32.88 -7.02
N SER A 69 -0.91 -32.75 -8.25
CA SER A 69 -0.80 -31.55 -9.10
C SER A 69 0.19 -30.41 -8.76
N THR A 70 1.10 -30.25 -9.73
CA THR A 70 1.74 -29.01 -10.23
C THR A 70 2.88 -28.38 -9.41
N THR A 71 4.07 -28.92 -9.64
CA THR A 71 5.37 -28.42 -9.16
C THR A 71 6.07 -27.58 -10.24
N PRO A 72 6.58 -26.39 -9.89
CA PRO A 72 7.86 -25.93 -10.42
C PRO A 72 8.81 -25.62 -9.26
N ALA A 73 10.03 -26.17 -9.29
CA ALA A 73 11.30 -25.64 -8.74
C ALA A 73 12.28 -26.70 -8.19
N PRO A 74 12.69 -27.73 -8.95
CA PRO A 74 13.88 -28.51 -8.62
C PRO A 74 15.20 -27.75 -8.90
N ALA A 75 15.17 -26.61 -9.60
CA ALA A 75 16.37 -25.89 -10.04
C ALA A 75 17.09 -25.12 -8.93
N VAL A 76 16.35 -24.54 -7.97
CA VAL A 76 16.94 -23.67 -6.93
C VAL A 76 17.71 -24.48 -5.88
N ALA A 77 17.23 -25.68 -5.56
CA ALA A 77 17.93 -26.58 -4.62
C ALA A 77 19.26 -27.11 -5.19
N ASP A 78 19.34 -27.33 -6.51
CA ASP A 78 20.53 -27.84 -7.19
C ASP A 78 21.60 -26.75 -7.43
N GLU A 79 21.20 -25.47 -7.39
CA GLU A 79 22.12 -24.33 -7.49
C GLU A 79 22.74 -24.00 -6.13
N LEU A 80 21.95 -24.06 -5.05
CA LEU A 80 22.41 -23.81 -3.68
C LEU A 80 23.42 -24.86 -3.21
N THR A 81 23.23 -26.14 -3.57
CA THR A 81 24.18 -27.22 -3.26
C THR A 81 25.50 -27.05 -4.00
N LYS A 82 25.46 -26.62 -5.27
CA LYS A 82 26.67 -26.35 -6.07
C LYS A 82 27.48 -25.18 -5.52
N GLU A 83 26.82 -24.10 -5.09
CA GLU A 83 27.51 -22.95 -4.48
C GLU A 83 28.16 -23.34 -3.15
N HIS A 84 27.48 -24.16 -2.34
CA HIS A 84 28.04 -24.67 -1.10
C HIS A 84 29.25 -25.59 -1.33
N ASP A 85 29.18 -26.51 -2.28
CA ASP A 85 30.28 -27.40 -2.63
C ASP A 85 31.51 -26.63 -3.15
N GLN A 86 31.30 -25.53 -3.88
CA GLN A 86 32.39 -24.65 -4.32
C GLN A 86 33.03 -23.91 -3.14
N ALA A 87 32.23 -23.41 -2.18
CA ALA A 87 32.73 -22.74 -0.99
C ALA A 87 33.57 -23.69 -0.11
N VAL A 88 33.13 -24.94 0.06
CA VAL A 88 33.88 -25.97 0.80
C VAL A 88 35.21 -26.26 0.11
N LYS A 89 35.22 -26.49 -1.21
CA LYS A 89 36.45 -26.75 -1.97
C LYS A 89 37.46 -25.60 -1.87
N LYS A 90 36.99 -24.35 -1.91
CA LYS A 90 37.87 -23.17 -1.76
C LYS A 90 38.53 -23.13 -0.39
N LEU A 91 37.79 -23.37 0.69
CA LEU A 91 38.34 -23.39 2.05
C LEU A 91 39.29 -24.57 2.28
N GLU A 92 39.05 -25.72 1.65
CA GLU A 92 39.98 -26.86 1.71
C GLU A 92 41.33 -26.54 1.06
N MET A 93 41.32 -25.84 -0.09
CA MET A 93 42.55 -25.35 -0.73
C MET A 93 43.29 -24.34 0.14
N GLU A 94 42.58 -23.33 0.68
CA GLU A 94 43.19 -22.33 1.58
C GLU A 94 43.80 -22.97 2.84
N LYS A 95 43.12 -23.97 3.42
CA LYS A 95 43.64 -24.78 4.53
C LYS A 95 44.93 -25.50 4.15
N HIS A 96 44.99 -26.14 2.98
CA HIS A 96 46.19 -26.85 2.53
C HIS A 96 47.36 -25.90 2.29
N GLU A 97 47.10 -24.74 1.67
CA GLU A 97 48.11 -23.71 1.45
C GLU A 97 48.70 -23.17 2.77
N LEU A 98 47.84 -22.91 3.77
CA LEU A 98 48.28 -22.48 5.10
C LEU A 98 49.10 -23.55 5.83
N ILE A 99 48.74 -24.82 5.69
CA ILE A 99 49.50 -25.94 6.25
C ILE A 99 50.91 -25.99 5.62
N GLU A 100 51.04 -25.84 4.31
CA GLU A 100 52.35 -25.81 3.64
C GLU A 100 53.19 -24.60 4.06
N LYS A 101 52.59 -23.40 4.13
CA LYS A 101 53.27 -22.22 4.67
C LYS A 101 53.76 -22.43 6.10
N LEU A 102 52.96 -23.07 6.95
CA LEU A 102 53.36 -23.37 8.32
C LEU A 102 54.50 -24.40 8.37
N LYS A 103 54.44 -25.46 7.56
CA LYS A 103 55.54 -26.44 7.45
C LYS A 103 56.85 -25.77 7.05
N GLN A 104 56.80 -24.84 6.08
CA GLN A 104 57.98 -24.10 5.64
C GLN A 104 58.58 -23.27 6.79
N VAL A 105 57.76 -22.50 7.50
CA VAL A 105 58.22 -21.65 8.61
C VAL A 105 58.76 -22.48 9.78
N VAL A 106 58.10 -23.59 10.13
CA VAL A 106 58.60 -24.53 11.15
C VAL A 106 59.93 -25.16 10.71
N GLY A 107 60.08 -25.48 9.42
CA GLY A 107 61.34 -25.93 8.82
C GLY A 107 62.46 -24.91 9.00
N THR A 108 62.21 -23.63 8.67
CA THR A 108 63.17 -22.54 8.86
C THR A 108 63.55 -22.35 10.34
N CYS A 109 62.57 -22.44 11.26
CA CYS A 109 62.82 -22.35 12.69
C CYS A 109 63.74 -23.48 13.20
N ARG A 110 63.56 -24.70 12.71
CA ARG A 110 64.44 -25.84 13.06
C ARG A 110 65.88 -25.63 12.57
N VAL A 111 66.06 -25.11 11.35
CA VAL A 111 67.40 -24.82 10.80
C VAL A 111 68.09 -23.75 11.64
N MET A 112 67.40 -22.66 11.97
CA MET A 112 67.97 -21.58 12.77
C MET A 112 68.29 -22.05 14.20
N GLN A 113 67.44 -22.89 14.79
CA GLN A 113 67.71 -23.49 16.10
C GLN A 113 68.96 -24.39 16.08
N LYS A 114 69.19 -25.10 14.97
CA LYS A 114 70.40 -25.89 14.76
C LYS A 114 71.64 -25.00 14.61
N GLN A 115 71.56 -23.92 13.84
CA GLN A 115 72.66 -22.96 13.69
C GLN A 115 73.02 -22.29 15.03
N LEU A 116 72.03 -21.91 15.84
CA LEU A 116 72.27 -21.37 17.19
C LEU A 116 72.93 -22.39 18.14
N GLN A 117 72.70 -23.68 17.92
CA GLN A 117 73.33 -24.75 18.69
C GLN A 117 74.78 -24.96 18.25
N GLU A 118 75.04 -24.96 16.94
CA GLU A 118 76.39 -25.06 16.36
C GLU A 118 77.28 -23.88 16.81
N VAL A 119 76.76 -22.65 16.78
CA VAL A 119 77.48 -21.45 17.27
C VAL A 119 77.79 -21.53 18.76
N LYS A 120 76.91 -22.11 19.58
CA LYS A 120 77.18 -22.31 21.01
C LYS A 120 78.32 -23.31 21.24
N GLU A 121 78.37 -24.37 20.44
CA GLU A 121 79.41 -25.40 20.51
C GLU A 121 80.78 -24.85 20.05
N GLU A 122 80.83 -24.02 19.00
CA GLU A 122 82.06 -23.34 18.58
C GLU A 122 82.58 -22.33 19.63
N ASN A 123 81.68 -21.60 20.28
CA ASN A 123 82.05 -20.60 21.29
C ASN A 123 82.57 -21.27 22.60
N GLU A 124 82.15 -22.50 22.89
CA GLU A 124 82.77 -23.33 23.94
C GLU A 124 84.18 -23.82 23.55
N ALA A 125 84.43 -24.12 22.28
CA ALA A 125 85.74 -24.61 21.81
C ALA A 125 86.84 -23.52 21.85
N LEU A 126 86.49 -22.25 21.64
CA LEU A 126 87.43 -21.12 21.60
C LEU A 126 87.91 -20.62 22.98
N LYS A 127 87.43 -21.18 24.09
CA LYS A 127 87.81 -20.79 25.47
C LYS A 127 89.08 -21.44 26.04
N SER A 128 89.95 -22.04 25.23
CA SER A 128 91.21 -22.64 25.71
C SER A 128 92.44 -21.71 25.52
N PRO A 129 93.25 -21.42 26.56
CA PRO A 129 94.31 -20.40 26.49
C PRO A 129 95.67 -20.97 26.03
N ALA A 130 96.29 -20.34 25.03
CA ALA A 130 97.65 -20.63 24.55
C ALA A 130 98.70 -19.61 25.08
N LYS A 131 99.90 -20.12 25.38
CA LYS A 131 101.05 -19.46 26.05
C LYS A 131 102.11 -18.97 25.03
N PRO A 132 102.85 -17.87 25.27
CA PRO A 132 104.01 -17.48 24.45
C PRO A 132 105.36 -17.65 25.19
N MET A 133 106.45 -17.89 24.45
CA MET A 133 107.83 -17.73 24.95
C MET A 133 108.73 -17.07 23.89
N LEU A 134 109.51 -16.09 24.36
CA LEU A 134 110.64 -15.42 23.70
C LEU A 134 111.95 -15.91 24.34
N SER A 135 113.07 -15.87 23.60
CA SER A 135 114.43 -15.86 24.16
C SER A 135 115.45 -15.39 23.12
N VAL A 136 116.35 -14.49 23.52
CA VAL A 136 117.40 -13.82 22.72
C VAL A 136 118.67 -13.67 23.61
N ASN A 137 119.84 -13.69 22.95
CA ASN A 137 121.21 -13.24 23.34
C ASN A 137 122.23 -14.29 23.82
N ASP A 138 123.47 -14.16 23.31
CA ASP A 138 124.73 -14.16 24.09
C ASP A 138 125.93 -13.62 23.25
N LEU A 139 126.93 -13.07 23.97
CA LEU A 139 128.04 -12.17 23.59
C LEU A 139 129.44 -12.86 23.63
N ASP A 140 130.50 -12.04 23.48
CA ASP A 140 131.90 -12.18 24.00
C ASP A 140 132.95 -12.79 23.02
N ASN A 141 134.27 -12.50 23.02
CA ASN A 141 135.18 -11.67 23.83
C ASN A 141 136.56 -11.46 23.12
N GLU A 142 137.31 -10.42 23.53
CA GLU A 142 138.78 -10.26 23.72
C GLU A 142 139.85 -10.66 22.67
N ASP A 143 140.84 -9.76 22.42
CA ASP A 143 142.20 -9.80 23.03
C ASP A 143 143.16 -8.74 22.39
N SER A 144 143.98 -8.06 23.20
CA SER A 144 144.55 -6.72 22.91
C SER A 144 146.05 -6.58 23.23
N ALA A 145 146.97 -6.80 22.27
CA ALA A 145 148.39 -6.48 22.49
C ALA A 145 149.29 -6.35 21.24
N THR A 146 148.79 -6.56 20.03
CA THR A 146 149.38 -6.05 18.75
C THR A 146 148.66 -4.79 18.28
N GLN A 147 147.99 -4.15 19.24
CA GLN A 147 146.88 -3.26 19.04
C GLN A 147 147.30 -1.93 18.42
N HIS A 148 148.45 -1.29 18.63
CA HIS A 148 148.57 0.12 18.21
C HIS A 148 148.57 0.36 16.67
N ASP A 149 149.35 -0.39 15.87
CA ASP A 149 149.33 -0.26 14.40
C ASP A 149 148.15 -1.00 13.75
N ALA A 150 147.67 -2.05 14.40
CA ALA A 150 146.42 -2.71 14.06
C ALA A 150 145.22 -1.83 14.39
N LEU A 151 145.27 -1.01 15.44
CA LEU A 151 144.28 -0.03 15.90
C LEU A 151 144.35 1.19 15.02
N GLN A 152 145.51 1.64 14.54
CA GLN A 152 145.55 2.77 13.60
C GLN A 152 144.92 2.37 12.26
N ARG A 153 145.27 1.19 11.73
CA ARG A 153 144.60 0.63 10.53
C ARG A 153 143.15 0.28 10.80
N ARG A 154 142.82 -0.25 11.98
CA ARG A 154 141.45 -0.53 12.38
C ARG A 154 140.68 0.74 12.68
N ILE A 155 141.29 1.85 13.08
CA ILE A 155 140.65 3.16 13.24
C ILE A 155 140.33 3.69 11.85
N VAL A 156 141.26 3.63 10.88
CA VAL A 156 140.95 4.03 9.50
C VAL A 156 139.88 3.13 8.87
N ILE A 157 139.96 1.81 9.07
CA ILE A 157 138.92 0.86 8.62
C ILE A 157 137.61 1.11 9.37
N LEU A 158 137.64 1.40 10.67
CA LEU A 158 136.45 1.71 11.46
C LEU A 158 135.88 3.06 11.09
N GLU A 159 136.67 4.07 10.76
CA GLU A 159 136.24 5.39 10.30
C GLU A 159 135.61 5.29 8.91
N GLN A 160 136.21 4.50 8.01
CA GLN A 160 135.65 4.16 6.72
C GLN A 160 134.36 3.35 6.87
N ASP A 161 134.35 2.31 7.71
CA ASP A 161 133.16 1.52 8.02
C ASP A 161 132.08 2.40 8.67
N LEU A 162 132.44 3.36 9.54
CA LEU A 162 131.48 4.27 10.17
C LEU A 162 130.91 5.24 9.14
N ALA A 163 131.74 5.72 8.20
CA ALA A 163 131.28 6.54 7.07
C ALA A 163 130.36 5.74 6.14
N ASP A 164 130.73 4.52 5.76
CA ASP A 164 129.92 3.62 4.93
C ASP A 164 128.62 3.23 5.66
N LYS A 165 128.69 2.96 6.96
CA LYS A 165 127.51 2.73 7.83
C LYS A 165 126.63 3.96 7.96
N GLU A 166 127.21 5.16 7.99
CA GLU A 166 126.45 6.41 8.02
C GLU A 166 125.73 6.65 6.68
N VAL A 167 126.37 6.34 5.55
CA VAL A 167 125.74 6.37 4.22
C VAL A 167 124.63 5.32 4.15
N GLU A 168 124.88 4.07 4.54
CA GLU A 168 123.86 3.01 4.62
C GLU A 168 122.70 3.41 5.54
N ARG A 169 122.99 4.05 6.67
CA ARG A 169 121.98 4.55 7.62
C ARG A 169 121.14 5.65 6.96
N GLN A 170 121.76 6.59 6.24
CA GLN A 170 121.05 7.65 5.52
C GLN A 170 120.18 7.08 4.38
N GLU A 171 120.69 6.10 3.63
CA GLU A 171 119.91 5.39 2.61
C GLU A 171 118.73 4.64 3.23
N LEU A 172 118.95 3.96 4.35
CA LEU A 172 117.89 3.23 5.06
C LEU A 172 116.83 4.19 5.61
N VAL A 173 117.26 5.32 6.19
CA VAL A 173 116.35 6.39 6.63
C VAL A 173 115.59 6.97 5.43
N GLY A 174 116.23 7.13 4.27
CA GLY A 174 115.59 7.54 3.03
C GLY A 174 114.52 6.56 2.56
N LYS A 175 114.86 5.27 2.47
CA LYS A 175 113.92 4.18 2.15
C LYS A 175 112.78 4.10 3.15
N MET A 176 113.05 4.28 4.44
CA MET A 176 112.03 4.28 5.48
C MET A 176 111.08 5.47 5.36
N LYS A 177 111.60 6.67 5.05
CA LYS A 177 110.76 7.85 4.76
C LYS A 177 109.88 7.63 3.52
N GLU A 178 110.39 6.97 2.49
CA GLU A 178 109.62 6.62 1.30
C GLU A 178 108.51 5.62 1.62
N VAL A 179 108.81 4.57 2.39
CA VAL A 179 107.81 3.59 2.87
C VAL A 179 106.74 4.28 3.71
N ILE A 180 107.11 5.18 4.62
CA ILE A 180 106.15 5.97 5.42
C ILE A 180 105.25 6.82 4.51
N SER A 181 105.82 7.48 3.50
CA SER A 181 105.07 8.32 2.55
C SER A 181 104.10 7.49 1.70
N ARG A 182 104.55 6.31 1.23
CA ARG A 182 103.68 5.36 0.51
C ARG A 182 102.56 4.83 1.41
N TYR A 183 102.87 4.51 2.66
CA TYR A 183 101.89 4.05 3.65
C TYR A 183 100.84 5.13 3.95
N GLN A 184 101.24 6.38 4.16
CA GLN A 184 100.31 7.51 4.36
C GLN A 184 99.42 7.75 3.14
N THR A 185 99.97 7.61 1.94
CA THR A 185 99.19 7.72 0.69
C THR A 185 98.16 6.60 0.58
N LEU A 186 98.57 5.36 0.88
CA LEU A 186 97.67 4.19 0.86
C LEU A 186 96.59 4.31 1.94
N GLN A 187 96.93 4.81 3.13
CA GLN A 187 95.97 5.08 4.19
C GLN A 187 94.92 6.11 3.75
N LYS A 188 95.36 7.22 3.14
CA LYS A 188 94.44 8.23 2.59
C LYS A 188 93.51 7.65 1.50
N GLN A 189 94.05 6.81 0.61
CA GLN A 189 93.25 6.12 -0.40
C GLN A 189 92.24 5.14 0.22
N LEU A 190 92.62 4.44 1.30
CA LEU A 190 91.72 3.55 2.03
C LEU A 190 90.58 4.33 2.70
N GLU A 191 90.90 5.45 3.36
CA GLU A 191 89.91 6.36 3.96
C GLU A 191 88.93 6.93 2.91
N GLU A 192 89.44 7.34 1.75
CA GLU A 192 88.61 7.80 0.63
C GLU A 192 87.71 6.67 0.10
N LYS A 193 88.24 5.46 -0.08
CA LYS A 193 87.47 4.29 -0.53
C LYS A 193 86.43 3.82 0.50
N MET A 194 86.73 3.92 1.79
CA MET A 194 85.75 3.69 2.85
C MET A 194 84.61 4.72 2.80
N GLY A 195 84.92 6.00 2.61
CA GLY A 195 83.91 7.04 2.44
C GLY A 195 83.01 6.82 1.22
N GLU A 196 83.59 6.42 0.08
CA GLU A 196 82.83 6.03 -1.12
C GLU A 196 81.92 4.82 -0.86
N HIS A 197 82.42 3.80 -0.15
CA HIS A 197 81.66 2.62 0.22
C HIS A 197 80.48 2.95 1.13
N ASP A 198 80.67 3.81 2.13
CA ASP A 198 79.61 4.24 3.05
C ASP A 198 78.53 5.07 2.34
N ALA A 199 78.94 5.93 1.40
CA ALA A 199 78.03 6.68 0.53
C ALA A 199 77.21 5.74 -0.38
N ALA A 200 77.85 4.72 -0.97
CA ALA A 200 77.19 3.71 -1.79
C ALA A 200 76.20 2.87 -0.95
N THR A 201 76.59 2.45 0.25
CA THR A 201 75.74 1.70 1.19
C THR A 201 74.52 2.52 1.58
N SER A 202 74.71 3.81 1.89
CA SER A 202 73.62 4.75 2.21
C SER A 202 72.65 4.92 1.02
N LYS A 203 73.17 4.98 -0.21
CA LYS A 203 72.34 5.07 -1.43
C LYS A 203 71.54 3.79 -1.69
N VAL A 204 72.13 2.62 -1.47
CA VAL A 204 71.41 1.34 -1.57
C VAL A 204 70.30 1.27 -0.53
N ALA A 205 70.57 1.64 0.72
CA ALA A 205 69.55 1.68 1.78
C ALA A 205 68.38 2.62 1.44
N ALA A 206 68.67 3.79 0.86
CA ALA A 206 67.64 4.72 0.40
C ALA A 206 66.78 4.15 -0.75
N LEU A 207 67.40 3.49 -1.73
CA LEU A 207 66.69 2.84 -2.84
C LEU A 207 65.85 1.64 -2.37
N GLU A 208 66.33 0.86 -1.42
CA GLU A 208 65.54 -0.23 -0.82
C GLU A 208 64.31 0.30 -0.07
N LEU A 209 64.45 1.43 0.64
CA LEU A 209 63.32 2.08 1.31
C LEU A 209 62.30 2.61 0.30
N GLU A 210 62.75 3.23 -0.79
CA GLU A 210 61.87 3.68 -1.87
C GLU A 210 61.14 2.51 -2.54
N LEU A 211 61.86 1.41 -2.81
CA LEU A 211 61.28 0.19 -3.39
C LEU A 211 60.20 -0.40 -2.48
N ARG A 212 60.47 -0.54 -1.17
CA ARG A 212 59.47 -1.01 -0.19
C ARG A 212 58.25 -0.09 -0.15
N THR A 213 58.47 1.22 -0.17
CA THR A 213 57.36 2.21 -0.18
C THR A 213 56.51 2.06 -1.44
N ARG A 214 57.12 1.87 -2.61
CA ARG A 214 56.40 1.62 -3.87
C ARG A 214 55.60 0.31 -3.81
N GLN A 215 56.17 -0.76 -3.28
CA GLN A 215 55.47 -2.03 -3.10
C GLN A 215 54.25 -1.88 -2.20
N THR A 216 54.38 -1.20 -1.05
CA THR A 216 53.24 -0.95 -0.16
C THR A 216 52.15 -0.09 -0.81
N ASN A 217 52.53 0.89 -1.64
CA ASN A 217 51.57 1.70 -2.38
C ASN A 217 50.86 0.87 -3.47
N GLU A 218 51.57 -0.02 -4.16
CA GLU A 218 50.99 -0.91 -5.16
C GLU A 218 49.99 -1.90 -4.53
N GLU A 219 50.31 -2.46 -3.36
CA GLU A 219 49.39 -3.29 -2.59
C GLU A 219 48.13 -2.51 -2.17
N ALA A 220 48.29 -1.27 -1.70
CA ALA A 220 47.17 -0.40 -1.34
C ALA A 220 46.31 -0.02 -2.55
N ILE A 221 46.90 0.15 -3.74
CA ILE A 221 46.15 0.38 -5.00
C ILE A 221 45.36 -0.88 -5.35
N LYS A 222 45.99 -2.06 -5.32
CA LYS A 222 45.32 -3.34 -5.57
C LYS A 222 44.16 -3.59 -4.61
N GLU A 223 44.29 -3.21 -3.34
CA GLU A 223 43.21 -3.30 -2.36
C GLU A 223 42.06 -2.33 -2.67
N ARG A 224 42.37 -1.08 -3.07
CA ARG A 224 41.35 -0.12 -3.54
C ARG A 224 40.61 -0.62 -4.78
N ASP A 225 41.32 -1.20 -5.76
CA ASP A 225 40.70 -1.73 -6.97
C ASP A 225 39.74 -2.89 -6.66
N ARG A 226 40.09 -3.77 -5.71
CA ARG A 226 39.18 -4.82 -5.23
C ARG A 226 37.95 -4.25 -4.52
N ALA A 227 38.13 -3.20 -3.71
CA ALA A 227 37.02 -2.52 -3.05
C ALA A 227 36.10 -1.84 -4.07
N ILE A 228 36.65 -1.19 -5.09
CA ILE A 228 35.89 -0.60 -6.21
C ILE A 228 35.11 -1.70 -6.94
N ALA A 229 35.74 -2.81 -7.31
CA ALA A 229 35.04 -3.92 -7.98
C ALA A 229 33.88 -4.47 -7.15
N THR A 230 34.06 -4.58 -5.82
CA THR A 230 32.99 -5.01 -4.90
C THR A 230 31.85 -3.99 -4.84
N LEU A 231 32.16 -2.70 -4.81
CA LEU A 231 31.15 -1.64 -4.83
C LEU A 231 30.41 -1.60 -6.16
N THR A 232 31.10 -1.79 -7.29
CA THR A 232 30.48 -1.88 -8.61
C THR A 232 29.48 -3.03 -8.68
N SER A 233 29.84 -4.23 -8.21
CA SER A 233 28.92 -5.37 -8.13
C SER A 233 27.66 -5.05 -7.32
N LYS A 234 27.81 -4.36 -6.17
CA LYS A 234 26.66 -3.94 -5.36
C LYS A 234 25.80 -2.89 -6.04
N VAL A 235 26.40 -1.97 -6.81
CA VAL A 235 25.65 -0.99 -7.60
C VAL A 235 24.85 -1.69 -8.69
N ASP A 236 25.41 -2.70 -9.35
CA ASP A 236 24.72 -3.49 -10.37
C ASP A 236 23.55 -4.30 -9.76
N GLU A 237 23.76 -4.93 -8.60
CA GLU A 237 22.70 -5.62 -7.84
C GLU A 237 21.56 -4.68 -7.43
N LEU A 238 21.89 -3.49 -6.90
CA LEU A 238 20.88 -2.50 -6.53
C LEU A 238 20.15 -1.96 -7.76
N THR A 239 20.84 -1.77 -8.89
CA THR A 239 20.23 -1.35 -10.15
C THR A 239 19.23 -2.38 -10.65
N LEU A 240 19.57 -3.67 -10.58
CA LEU A 240 18.65 -4.76 -10.91
C LEU A 240 17.44 -4.79 -9.96
N SER A 241 17.67 -4.62 -8.66
CA SER A 241 16.60 -4.58 -7.66
C SER A 241 15.65 -3.39 -7.87
N ILE A 242 16.16 -2.23 -8.26
CA ILE A 242 15.34 -1.05 -8.59
C ILE A 242 14.49 -1.34 -9.83
N ALA A 243 15.07 -1.90 -10.89
CA ALA A 243 14.33 -2.25 -12.10
C ALA A 243 13.22 -3.28 -11.84
N GLN A 244 13.46 -4.25 -10.95
CA GLN A 244 12.44 -5.22 -10.51
C GLN A 244 11.29 -4.55 -9.75
N GLU A 245 11.60 -3.62 -8.83
CA GLU A 245 10.57 -2.92 -8.06
C GLU A 245 9.79 -1.92 -8.94
N GLU A 246 10.43 -1.29 -9.91
CA GLU A 246 9.76 -0.47 -10.93
C GLU A 246 8.78 -1.29 -11.77
N ALA A 247 9.17 -2.50 -12.19
CA ALA A 247 8.28 -3.43 -12.90
C ALA A 247 7.09 -3.85 -12.02
N ARG A 248 7.33 -4.18 -10.75
CA ARG A 248 6.27 -4.50 -9.77
C ARG A 248 5.32 -3.33 -9.56
N SER A 249 5.85 -2.12 -9.42
CA SER A 249 5.06 -0.88 -9.30
C SER A 249 4.24 -0.62 -10.56
N SER A 250 4.75 -0.95 -11.74
CA SER A 250 3.99 -0.83 -13.00
C SER A 250 2.79 -1.77 -13.04
N VAL A 251 2.97 -3.04 -12.67
CA VAL A 251 1.87 -4.03 -12.61
C VAL A 251 0.79 -3.60 -11.62
N LEU A 252 1.18 -3.14 -10.43
CA LEU A 252 0.21 -2.64 -9.44
C LEU A 252 -0.52 -1.37 -9.92
N ARG A 253 0.12 -0.53 -10.75
CA ARG A 253 -0.53 0.64 -11.36
C ARG A 253 -1.59 0.21 -12.39
N GLU A 254 -1.26 -0.77 -13.23
CA GLU A 254 -2.20 -1.33 -14.22
C GLU A 254 -3.39 -2.02 -13.54
N GLU A 255 -3.16 -2.78 -12.47
CA GLU A 255 -4.23 -3.41 -11.69
C GLU A 255 -5.15 -2.39 -11.03
N ASN A 256 -4.60 -1.29 -10.49
CA ASN A 256 -5.40 -0.19 -9.94
C ASN A 256 -6.27 0.48 -11.00
N GLU A 257 -5.74 0.76 -12.19
CA GLU A 257 -6.55 1.30 -13.30
C GLU A 257 -7.63 0.31 -13.73
N ARG A 258 -7.33 -0.99 -13.80
CA ARG A 258 -8.34 -2.04 -14.10
C ARG A 258 -9.46 -2.07 -13.06
N LEU A 259 -9.13 -2.02 -11.77
CA LEU A 259 -10.11 -2.00 -10.69
C LEU A 259 -10.97 -0.73 -10.72
N LYS A 260 -10.37 0.42 -11.07
CA LYS A 260 -11.07 1.69 -11.24
C LYS A 260 -12.04 1.67 -12.42
N GLU A 261 -11.64 1.07 -13.54
CA GLU A 261 -12.53 0.83 -14.70
C GLU A 261 -13.69 -0.10 -14.32
N GLN A 262 -13.43 -1.20 -13.60
CA GLN A 262 -14.47 -2.10 -13.09
C GLN A 262 -15.46 -1.38 -12.16
N LEU A 263 -14.96 -0.58 -11.23
CA LEU A 263 -15.80 0.20 -10.31
C LEU A 263 -16.66 1.23 -11.07
N THR A 264 -16.10 1.86 -12.09
CA THR A 264 -16.84 2.78 -12.96
C THR A 264 -17.95 2.06 -13.73
N ALA A 265 -17.66 0.87 -14.27
CA ALA A 265 -18.65 0.03 -14.96
C ALA A 265 -19.81 -0.39 -14.04
N ILE A 266 -19.51 -0.82 -12.80
CA ILE A 266 -20.52 -1.18 -11.79
C ILE A 266 -21.39 0.03 -11.42
N LEU A 267 -20.79 1.21 -11.25
CA LEU A 267 -21.55 2.43 -10.95
C LEU A 267 -22.48 2.82 -12.10
N ASP A 268 -22.05 2.67 -13.35
CA ASP A 268 -22.89 2.95 -14.51
C ASP A 268 -24.02 1.92 -14.69
N GLU A 269 -23.75 0.64 -14.44
CA GLU A 269 -24.79 -0.41 -14.40
C GLU A 269 -25.81 -0.12 -13.31
N LYS A 270 -25.37 0.23 -12.10
CA LYS A 270 -26.26 0.65 -11.00
C LYS A 270 -27.13 1.85 -11.40
N ARG A 271 -26.55 2.87 -12.04
CA ARG A 271 -27.31 4.03 -12.54
C ARG A 271 -28.35 3.63 -13.59
N ARG A 272 -28.03 2.69 -14.49
CA ARG A 272 -28.99 2.17 -15.47
C ARG A 272 -30.12 1.41 -14.80
N SER A 273 -29.81 0.54 -13.84
CA SER A 273 -30.81 -0.20 -13.07
C SER A 273 -31.72 0.74 -12.26
N GLU A 274 -31.18 1.77 -11.61
CA GLU A 274 -31.98 2.79 -10.93
C GLU A 274 -32.87 3.58 -11.90
N ALA A 275 -32.40 3.88 -13.11
CA ALA A 275 -33.21 4.54 -14.14
C ALA A 275 -34.35 3.64 -14.65
N GLU A 276 -34.09 2.35 -14.81
CA GLU A 276 -35.10 1.35 -15.19
C GLU A 276 -36.15 1.17 -14.09
N GLN A 277 -35.74 1.05 -12.83
CA GLN A 277 -36.66 1.00 -11.68
C GLN A 277 -37.55 2.25 -11.61
N ARG A 278 -37.00 3.44 -11.89
CA ARG A 278 -37.80 4.67 -11.94
C ARG A 278 -38.84 4.63 -13.07
N ARG A 279 -38.47 4.15 -14.25
CA ARG A 279 -39.42 3.99 -15.37
C ARG A 279 -40.54 3.03 -15.04
N ILE A 280 -40.22 1.85 -14.49
CA ILE A 280 -41.25 0.87 -14.08
C ILE A 280 -42.19 1.48 -13.03
N LYS A 281 -41.65 2.26 -12.08
CA LYS A 281 -42.46 2.95 -11.09
C LYS A 281 -43.38 4.00 -11.73
N GLU A 282 -42.88 4.80 -12.66
CA GLU A 282 -43.68 5.78 -13.41
C GLU A 282 -44.80 5.10 -14.22
N GLU A 283 -44.50 3.99 -14.90
CA GLU A 283 -45.50 3.19 -15.65
C GLU A 283 -46.59 2.64 -14.72
N LEU A 284 -46.23 2.13 -13.54
CA LEU A 284 -47.19 1.66 -12.54
C LEU A 284 -48.04 2.80 -11.96
N GLU A 285 -47.46 3.98 -11.73
CA GLU A 285 -48.21 5.16 -11.28
C GLU A 285 -49.21 5.66 -12.34
N GLU A 286 -48.84 5.59 -13.63
CA GLU A 286 -49.73 5.89 -14.76
C GLU A 286 -50.86 4.85 -14.89
N GLU A 287 -50.56 3.55 -14.79
CA GLU A 287 -51.56 2.50 -14.80
C GLU A 287 -52.53 2.63 -13.62
N ASN A 288 -52.02 2.91 -12.43
CA ASN A 288 -52.85 3.11 -11.24
C ASN A 288 -53.75 4.34 -11.40
N SER A 289 -53.24 5.44 -11.97
CA SER A 289 -54.05 6.63 -12.29
C SER A 289 -55.15 6.32 -13.31
N SER A 290 -54.86 5.47 -14.30
CA SER A 290 -55.83 5.00 -15.30
C SER A 290 -56.91 4.09 -14.69
N LEU A 291 -56.53 3.19 -13.79
CA LEU A 291 -57.45 2.33 -13.05
C LEU A 291 -58.34 3.16 -12.11
N ASP A 292 -57.79 4.12 -11.39
CA ASP A 292 -58.55 5.05 -10.55
C ASP A 292 -59.59 5.83 -11.37
N GLN A 293 -59.24 6.24 -12.59
CA GLN A 293 -60.19 6.88 -13.49
C GLN A 293 -61.33 5.93 -13.90
N LYS A 294 -61.01 4.67 -14.26
CA LYS A 294 -62.04 3.66 -14.59
C LYS A 294 -62.94 3.34 -13.40
N VAL A 295 -62.39 3.28 -12.19
CA VAL A 295 -63.18 3.09 -10.96
C VAL A 295 -64.19 4.23 -10.80
N LYS A 296 -63.76 5.49 -10.96
CA LYS A 296 -64.66 6.66 -10.91
C LYS A 296 -65.74 6.62 -11.98
N GLU A 297 -65.39 6.22 -13.21
CA GLU A 297 -66.35 6.07 -14.31
C GLU A 297 -67.40 4.97 -14.01
N LEU A 298 -66.96 3.84 -13.44
CA LEU A 298 -67.86 2.76 -13.02
C LEU A 298 -68.75 3.17 -11.83
N GLU A 299 -68.21 3.86 -10.84
CA GLU A 299 -68.98 4.43 -9.72
C GLU A 299 -70.06 5.39 -10.22
N GLN A 300 -69.71 6.28 -11.17
CA GLN A 300 -70.68 7.18 -11.79
C GLN A 300 -71.75 6.43 -12.56
N SER A 301 -71.38 5.38 -13.31
CA SER A 301 -72.33 4.51 -14.02
C SER A 301 -73.29 3.79 -13.06
N LEU A 302 -72.77 3.25 -11.95
CA LEU A 302 -73.58 2.62 -10.90
C LEU A 302 -74.55 3.61 -10.25
N GLU A 303 -74.13 4.85 -10.01
CA GLU A 303 -74.99 5.89 -9.45
C GLU A 303 -76.13 6.26 -10.42
N ILE A 304 -75.83 6.35 -11.73
CA ILE A 304 -76.85 6.56 -12.76
C ILE A 304 -77.85 5.40 -12.79
N MET A 305 -77.37 4.15 -12.75
CA MET A 305 -78.25 2.96 -12.74
C MET A 305 -79.10 2.89 -11.46
N ARG A 306 -78.54 3.21 -10.29
CA ARG A 306 -79.31 3.30 -9.04
C ARG A 306 -80.41 4.34 -9.13
N LYS A 307 -80.10 5.52 -9.65
CA LYS A 307 -81.12 6.56 -9.85
C LYS A 307 -82.22 6.12 -10.82
N GLN A 308 -81.86 5.43 -11.90
CA GLN A 308 -82.85 4.85 -12.82
C GLN A 308 -83.73 3.79 -12.14
N GLN A 309 -83.15 2.97 -11.27
CA GLN A 309 -83.89 2.01 -10.45
C GLN A 309 -84.84 2.73 -9.49
N ASP A 310 -84.38 3.75 -8.76
CA ASP A 310 -85.21 4.53 -7.84
C ASP A 310 -86.36 5.23 -8.57
N ASP A 311 -86.10 5.81 -9.75
CA ASP A 311 -87.13 6.43 -10.61
C ASP A 311 -88.16 5.39 -11.08
N ALA A 312 -87.71 4.17 -11.42
CA ALA A 312 -88.58 3.07 -11.81
C ALA A 312 -89.41 2.55 -10.63
N GLU A 313 -88.81 2.38 -9.45
CA GLU A 313 -89.49 2.01 -8.21
C GLU A 313 -90.54 3.07 -7.83
N GLN A 314 -90.21 4.36 -7.95
CA GLN A 314 -91.15 5.46 -7.72
C GLN A 314 -92.33 5.41 -8.72
N MET A 315 -92.06 5.14 -9.99
CA MET A 315 -93.11 4.93 -10.99
C MET A 315 -94.01 3.74 -10.64
N TYR A 316 -93.45 2.62 -10.19
CA TYR A 316 -94.25 1.47 -9.73
C TYR A 316 -95.12 1.82 -8.53
N VAL A 317 -94.61 2.58 -7.55
CA VAL A 317 -95.40 3.06 -6.41
C VAL A 317 -96.54 3.98 -6.86
N GLU A 318 -96.30 4.90 -7.80
CA GLU A 318 -97.34 5.75 -8.37
C GLU A 318 -98.41 4.95 -9.12
N VAL A 319 -98.00 3.98 -9.95
CA VAL A 319 -98.92 3.09 -10.67
C VAL A 319 -99.74 2.28 -9.69
N ALA A 320 -99.12 1.69 -8.67
CA ALA A 320 -99.81 0.95 -7.62
C ALA A 320 -100.79 1.84 -6.84
N SER A 321 -100.42 3.09 -6.53
CA SER A 321 -101.31 4.07 -5.89
C SER A 321 -102.50 4.43 -6.78
N LYS A 322 -102.28 4.68 -8.08
CA LYS A 322 -103.35 4.95 -9.05
C LYS A 322 -104.28 3.75 -9.20
N LEU A 323 -103.72 2.54 -9.30
CA LEU A 323 -104.49 1.30 -9.38
C LEU A 323 -105.36 1.12 -8.12
N ASN A 324 -104.79 1.31 -6.93
CA ASN A 324 -105.52 1.23 -5.67
C ASN A 324 -106.63 2.29 -5.58
N GLN A 325 -106.40 3.51 -6.09
CA GLN A 325 -107.43 4.54 -6.18
C GLN A 325 -108.56 4.09 -7.12
N THR A 326 -108.24 3.61 -8.31
CA THR A 326 -109.24 3.08 -9.25
C THR A 326 -110.03 1.90 -8.65
N LEU A 327 -109.37 1.01 -7.90
CA LEU A 327 -110.03 -0.09 -7.20
C LEU A 327 -110.99 0.42 -6.11
N ARG A 328 -110.62 1.47 -5.38
CA ARG A 328 -111.53 2.13 -4.41
C ARG A 328 -112.71 2.79 -5.11
N ASP A 329 -112.45 3.57 -6.16
CA ASP A 329 -113.49 4.24 -6.96
C ASP A 329 -114.45 3.21 -7.56
N ASN A 330 -113.92 2.08 -8.07
CA ASN A 330 -114.71 0.95 -8.54
C ASN A 330 -115.51 0.30 -7.41
N GLY A 331 -114.95 0.18 -6.20
CA GLY A 331 -115.68 -0.27 -5.02
C GLY A 331 -116.84 0.67 -4.65
N GLU A 332 -116.62 1.98 -4.70
CA GLU A 332 -117.68 2.99 -4.50
C GLU A 332 -118.75 2.92 -5.58
N LEU A 333 -118.35 2.78 -6.85
CA LEU A 333 -119.27 2.56 -7.96
C LEU A 333 -120.04 1.26 -7.80
N HIS A 334 -119.38 0.19 -7.36
CA HIS A 334 -120.03 -1.09 -7.07
C HIS A 334 -121.08 -0.93 -5.96
N GLY A 335 -120.75 -0.23 -4.86
CA GLY A 335 -121.72 0.09 -3.82
C GLY A 335 -122.89 0.95 -4.32
N ARG A 336 -122.66 1.89 -5.25
CA ARG A 336 -123.74 2.63 -5.92
C ARG A 336 -124.57 1.74 -6.84
N VAL A 337 -123.95 0.82 -7.56
CA VAL A 337 -124.65 -0.16 -8.40
C VAL A 337 -125.46 -1.11 -7.54
N GLU A 338 -124.94 -1.61 -6.42
CA GLU A 338 -125.70 -2.42 -5.45
C GLU A 338 -126.87 -1.64 -4.88
N SER A 339 -126.66 -0.38 -4.49
CA SER A 339 -127.74 0.52 -4.07
C SER A 339 -128.79 0.71 -5.16
N LEU A 340 -128.36 0.92 -6.41
CA LEU A 340 -129.27 1.03 -7.56
C LEU A 340 -129.98 -0.29 -7.81
N SER A 341 -129.29 -1.43 -7.72
CA SER A 341 -129.85 -2.77 -7.84
C SER A 341 -130.88 -3.04 -6.75
N GLU A 342 -130.63 -2.62 -5.51
CA GLU A 342 -131.61 -2.70 -4.42
C GLU A 342 -132.82 -1.81 -4.71
N THR A 343 -132.62 -0.59 -5.22
CA THR A 343 -133.74 0.25 -5.65
C THR A 343 -134.49 -0.34 -6.85
N ILE A 344 -133.79 -0.99 -7.77
CA ILE A 344 -134.39 -1.73 -8.89
C ILE A 344 -135.15 -2.92 -8.36
N GLU A 345 -134.64 -3.70 -7.40
CA GLU A 345 -135.33 -4.82 -6.79
C GLU A 345 -136.59 -4.34 -6.03
N ILE A 346 -136.53 -3.18 -5.37
CA ILE A 346 -137.69 -2.52 -4.77
C ILE A 346 -138.70 -2.11 -5.85
N LEU A 347 -138.25 -1.49 -6.95
CA LEU A 347 -139.09 -1.11 -8.08
C LEU A 347 -139.67 -2.33 -8.79
N GLU A 348 -138.91 -3.42 -8.95
CA GLU A 348 -139.33 -4.69 -9.51
C GLU A 348 -140.34 -5.36 -8.58
N ARG A 349 -140.17 -5.31 -7.25
CA ARG A 349 -141.23 -5.68 -6.30
C ARG A 349 -142.47 -4.83 -6.50
N GLN A 350 -142.34 -3.51 -6.64
CA GLN A 350 -143.48 -2.63 -6.91
C GLN A 350 -144.13 -2.92 -8.27
N VAL A 351 -143.35 -3.24 -9.31
CA VAL A 351 -143.83 -3.60 -10.64
C VAL A 351 -144.44 -4.99 -10.64
N THR A 352 -143.89 -5.95 -9.89
CA THR A 352 -144.48 -7.29 -9.74
C THR A 352 -145.72 -7.26 -8.87
N ASP A 353 -145.79 -6.43 -7.84
CA ASP A 353 -147.01 -6.14 -7.08
C ASP A 353 -148.02 -5.40 -7.95
N SER A 354 -147.58 -4.44 -8.75
CA SER A 354 -148.40 -3.76 -9.76
C SER A 354 -148.85 -4.71 -10.88
N ASN A 355 -148.03 -5.69 -11.27
CA ASN A 355 -148.35 -6.73 -12.26
C ASN A 355 -149.20 -7.83 -11.64
N ALA A 356 -149.11 -8.08 -10.34
CA ALA A 356 -150.02 -8.94 -9.59
C ALA A 356 -151.38 -8.24 -9.48
N LEU A 357 -151.41 -6.93 -9.20
CA LEU A 357 -152.59 -6.07 -9.35
C LEU A 357 -153.11 -6.07 -10.79
N HIS A 358 -152.25 -5.96 -11.80
CA HIS A 358 -152.63 -6.04 -13.20
C HIS A 358 -153.08 -7.44 -13.61
N LYS A 359 -152.58 -8.51 -13.00
CA LYS A 359 -153.06 -9.90 -13.20
C LYS A 359 -154.38 -10.14 -12.48
N ILE A 360 -154.61 -9.50 -11.33
CA ILE A 360 -155.91 -9.45 -10.67
C ILE A 360 -156.90 -8.66 -11.53
N GLU A 361 -156.47 -7.57 -12.14
CA GLU A 361 -157.26 -6.76 -13.07
C GLU A 361 -157.49 -7.47 -14.41
N VAL A 362 -156.49 -8.18 -14.95
CA VAL A 362 -156.63 -9.02 -16.15
C VAL A 362 -157.50 -10.24 -15.84
N ARG A 363 -157.47 -10.81 -14.63
CA ARG A 363 -158.48 -11.78 -14.17
C ARG A 363 -159.85 -11.14 -14.07
N ARG A 364 -159.99 -9.92 -13.53
CA ARG A 364 -161.25 -9.17 -13.50
C ARG A 364 -161.79 -8.90 -14.91
N LEU A 365 -160.91 -8.55 -15.85
CA LEU A 365 -161.21 -8.32 -17.27
C LEU A 365 -161.44 -9.63 -18.03
N GLN A 366 -160.80 -10.74 -17.65
CA GLN A 366 -161.07 -12.08 -18.17
C GLN A 366 -162.37 -12.65 -17.61
N ASP A 367 -162.72 -12.33 -16.37
CA ASP A 367 -164.02 -12.61 -15.77
C ASP A 367 -165.10 -11.73 -16.43
N GLU A 368 -164.82 -10.46 -16.75
CA GLU A 368 -165.69 -9.61 -17.58
C GLU A 368 -165.79 -10.12 -19.04
N LYS A 369 -164.71 -10.70 -19.58
CA LYS A 369 -164.69 -11.34 -20.90
C LYS A 369 -165.43 -12.68 -20.92
N GLU A 370 -165.33 -13.51 -19.88
CA GLU A 370 -166.11 -14.75 -19.73
C GLU A 370 -167.60 -14.44 -19.48
N VAL A 371 -167.90 -13.33 -18.80
CA VAL A 371 -169.27 -12.77 -18.72
C VAL A 371 -169.73 -12.24 -20.09
N ALA A 372 -168.85 -11.62 -20.89
CA ALA A 372 -169.18 -11.15 -22.24
C ALA A 372 -169.33 -12.30 -23.27
N ILE A 373 -168.68 -13.45 -23.07
CA ILE A 373 -168.80 -14.63 -23.94
C ILE A 373 -170.08 -15.44 -23.63
N THR A 374 -170.75 -15.18 -22.51
CA THR A 374 -172.03 -15.84 -22.15
C THR A 374 -173.25 -14.90 -22.16
N GLY A 375 -173.07 -13.62 -22.49
CA GLY A 375 -174.15 -12.65 -22.66
C GLY A 375 -174.16 -12.05 -24.06
N GLU A 376 -175.13 -12.47 -24.86
CA GLU A 376 -175.42 -12.00 -26.22
C GLU A 376 -175.33 -10.47 -26.38
N GLY A 377 -174.45 -9.98 -27.26
CA GLY A 377 -174.63 -8.64 -27.81
C GLY A 377 -173.40 -7.91 -28.31
N SER A 378 -173.26 -7.93 -29.64
CA SER A 378 -172.63 -6.89 -30.48
C SER A 378 -171.14 -7.03 -30.79
N ASN A 379 -170.92 -7.21 -32.10
CA ASN A 379 -169.66 -7.23 -32.81
C ASN A 379 -168.97 -5.86 -32.74
N ASP A 380 -167.68 -5.85 -32.40
CA ASP A 380 -166.76 -4.84 -32.91
C ASP A 380 -165.36 -5.45 -33.18
N PRO A 381 -164.87 -5.50 -34.43
CA PRO A 381 -163.62 -6.16 -34.81
C PRO A 381 -162.32 -5.38 -34.50
N GLU A 382 -162.39 -4.22 -33.86
CA GLU A 382 -161.22 -3.40 -33.51
C GLU A 382 -160.43 -3.94 -32.28
N ASP A 383 -161.08 -4.58 -31.32
CA ASP A 383 -160.42 -5.05 -30.08
C ASP A 383 -159.54 -6.30 -30.27
N MET A 384 -159.73 -7.05 -31.35
CA MET A 384 -158.92 -8.22 -31.68
C MET A 384 -157.55 -7.84 -32.29
N HIS A 385 -157.48 -6.72 -33.02
CA HIS A 385 -156.22 -6.24 -33.60
C HIS A 385 -155.32 -5.56 -32.55
N GLU A 386 -155.88 -5.02 -31.48
CA GLU A 386 -155.14 -4.46 -30.34
C GLU A 386 -154.42 -5.56 -29.54
N LEU A 387 -155.09 -6.69 -29.30
CA LEU A 387 -154.52 -7.87 -28.64
C LEU A 387 -153.40 -8.54 -29.45
N GLN A 388 -153.51 -8.53 -30.78
CA GLN A 388 -152.49 -9.12 -31.66
C GLN A 388 -151.23 -8.25 -31.82
N ARG A 389 -151.34 -6.92 -31.67
CA ARG A 389 -150.16 -6.03 -31.59
C ARG A 389 -149.38 -6.19 -30.29
N ARG A 390 -150.06 -6.48 -29.17
CA ARG A 390 -149.44 -6.64 -27.85
C ARG A 390 -148.64 -7.94 -27.70
N LEU A 391 -149.00 -8.97 -28.48
CA LEU A 391 -148.29 -10.26 -28.51
C LEU A 391 -146.96 -10.19 -29.28
N ILE A 392 -146.90 -9.42 -30.37
CA ILE A 392 -145.66 -9.18 -31.16
C ILE A 392 -144.64 -8.33 -30.39
N GLN A 393 -145.09 -7.47 -29.47
CA GLN A 393 -144.21 -6.63 -28.66
C GLN A 393 -143.48 -7.43 -27.58
N LEU A 394 -144.13 -8.44 -26.99
CA LEU A 394 -143.54 -9.31 -25.96
C LEU A 394 -142.53 -10.33 -26.53
N GLU A 395 -142.69 -10.76 -27.78
CA GLU A 395 -141.69 -11.63 -28.45
C GLU A 395 -140.36 -10.91 -28.73
N ARG A 396 -140.39 -9.58 -28.96
CA ARG A 396 -139.16 -8.77 -29.14
C ARG A 396 -138.41 -8.48 -27.84
N GLU A 397 -139.08 -8.48 -26.69
CA GLU A 397 -138.44 -8.25 -25.39
C GLU A 397 -137.70 -9.50 -24.89
N MET A 398 -138.14 -10.71 -25.29
CA MET A 398 -137.42 -11.95 -24.98
C MET A 398 -136.15 -12.18 -25.81
N GLU A 399 -136.05 -11.61 -27.02
CA GLU A 399 -134.87 -11.77 -27.90
C GLU A 399 -133.67 -10.90 -27.48
N MET A 400 -133.92 -9.81 -26.74
CA MET A 400 -132.87 -8.91 -26.22
C MET A 400 -132.12 -9.43 -24.99
N ILE A 401 -132.65 -10.44 -24.28
CA ILE A 401 -132.04 -10.99 -23.06
C ILE A 401 -131.04 -12.13 -23.40
N GLY A 402 -131.05 -12.66 -24.63
CA GLY A 402 -130.27 -13.84 -25.05
C GLY A 402 -128.84 -13.60 -25.55
N ILE A 403 -128.30 -12.37 -25.53
CA ILE A 403 -127.01 -12.04 -26.20
C ILE A 403 -125.83 -11.90 -25.21
N GLY A 404 -126.02 -12.01 -23.89
CA GLY A 404 -125.00 -11.68 -22.89
C GLY A 404 -124.13 -12.83 -22.36
N SER A 405 -123.69 -13.82 -23.15
CA SER A 405 -123.00 -15.00 -22.56
C SER A 405 -121.77 -15.60 -23.27
N GLU A 406 -121.16 -14.96 -24.28
CA GLU A 406 -119.91 -15.52 -24.83
C GLU A 406 -118.93 -14.44 -25.25
N TYR A 407 -117.89 -14.22 -24.43
CA TYR A 407 -116.54 -13.81 -24.88
C TYR A 407 -115.54 -14.03 -23.72
N LEU A 408 -115.05 -15.26 -23.57
CA LEU A 408 -113.74 -15.51 -22.93
C LEU A 408 -112.70 -15.52 -24.04
N SER A 409 -111.84 -14.51 -24.01
CA SER A 409 -110.91 -14.15 -25.08
C SER A 409 -109.66 -15.04 -25.04
N LEU A 410 -109.30 -15.59 -26.20
CA LEU A 410 -108.05 -16.32 -26.48
C LEU A 410 -106.77 -15.51 -26.23
N ALA A 411 -106.87 -14.21 -25.87
CA ALA A 411 -105.72 -13.34 -25.61
C ALA A 411 -105.02 -13.66 -24.28
N ASP A 412 -105.74 -14.12 -23.26
CA ASP A 412 -105.15 -14.37 -21.93
C ASP A 412 -104.20 -15.58 -21.92
N VAL A 413 -104.48 -16.58 -22.77
CA VAL A 413 -103.63 -17.79 -22.91
C VAL A 413 -102.37 -17.52 -23.75
N VAL A 414 -102.39 -16.51 -24.63
CA VAL A 414 -101.19 -16.09 -25.38
C VAL A 414 -100.27 -15.23 -24.51
N ALA A 415 -100.84 -14.37 -23.65
CA ALA A 415 -100.08 -13.57 -22.70
C ALA A 415 -99.30 -14.43 -21.69
N GLU A 416 -99.91 -15.49 -21.14
CA GLU A 416 -99.21 -16.43 -20.23
C GLU A 416 -98.06 -17.18 -20.91
N ARG A 417 -98.20 -17.50 -22.21
CA ARG A 417 -97.14 -18.19 -22.96
C ARG A 417 -95.93 -17.29 -23.22
N ASP A 418 -96.17 -16.01 -23.50
CA ASP A 418 -95.10 -15.04 -23.75
C ASP A 418 -94.39 -14.64 -22.43
N GLU A 419 -95.11 -14.64 -21.31
CA GLU A 419 -94.54 -14.40 -19.97
C GLU A 419 -93.65 -15.56 -19.49
N LEU A 420 -94.04 -16.82 -19.80
CA LEU A 420 -93.20 -17.99 -19.56
C LEU A 420 -91.96 -18.04 -20.47
N ALA A 421 -92.07 -17.56 -21.72
CA ALA A 421 -90.93 -17.43 -22.61
C ALA A 421 -89.94 -16.35 -22.13
N ALA A 422 -90.44 -15.22 -21.61
CA ALA A 422 -89.62 -14.17 -21.02
C ALA A 422 -88.88 -14.66 -19.76
N ARG A 423 -89.56 -15.39 -18.88
CA ARG A 423 -88.91 -16.03 -17.73
C ARG A 423 -87.83 -17.03 -18.15
N SER A 424 -88.05 -17.83 -19.18
CA SER A 424 -87.03 -18.76 -19.67
C SER A 424 -85.78 -18.05 -20.17
N ALA A 425 -85.93 -16.87 -20.81
CA ALA A 425 -84.80 -16.07 -21.26
C ALA A 425 -84.01 -15.47 -20.07
N GLU A 426 -84.69 -15.01 -19.01
CA GLU A 426 -84.04 -14.56 -17.78
C GLU A 426 -83.19 -15.68 -17.13
N TRP A 427 -83.68 -16.92 -17.10
CA TRP A 427 -82.92 -18.05 -16.54
C TRP A 427 -81.66 -18.38 -17.35
N ASP A 428 -81.70 -18.22 -18.68
CA ASP A 428 -80.53 -18.44 -19.53
C ASP A 428 -79.52 -17.28 -19.40
N GLU A 429 -79.98 -16.03 -19.25
CA GLU A 429 -79.12 -14.88 -18.96
C GLU A 429 -78.47 -15.00 -17.57
N GLN A 430 -79.22 -15.47 -16.58
CA GLN A 430 -78.69 -15.74 -15.23
C GLN A 430 -77.66 -16.87 -15.24
N ARG A 431 -77.86 -17.90 -16.08
CA ARG A 431 -76.89 -18.99 -16.28
C ARG A 431 -75.62 -18.50 -16.99
N ALA A 432 -75.74 -17.58 -17.96
CA ALA A 432 -74.59 -16.94 -18.60
C ALA A 432 -73.81 -16.05 -17.63
N SER A 433 -74.52 -15.28 -16.78
CA SER A 433 -73.94 -14.49 -15.68
C SER A 433 -73.18 -15.38 -14.68
N MET A 434 -73.74 -16.54 -14.31
CA MET A 434 -73.05 -17.49 -13.43
C MET A 434 -71.78 -18.07 -14.07
N GLY A 435 -71.79 -18.37 -15.37
CA GLY A 435 -70.59 -18.80 -16.10
C GLY A 435 -69.48 -17.75 -16.09
N ALA A 436 -69.82 -16.48 -16.29
CA ALA A 436 -68.87 -15.38 -16.20
C ALA A 436 -68.33 -15.18 -14.77
N ALA A 437 -69.17 -15.39 -13.75
CA ALA A 437 -68.74 -15.34 -12.35
C ALA A 437 -67.80 -16.50 -11.98
N GLU A 438 -68.04 -17.70 -12.52
CA GLU A 438 -67.20 -18.88 -12.32
C GLU A 438 -65.85 -18.74 -13.02
N GLU A 439 -65.82 -18.17 -14.24
CA GLU A 439 -64.58 -17.86 -14.95
C GLU A 439 -63.77 -16.76 -14.25
N LEU A 440 -64.43 -15.73 -13.72
CA LEU A 440 -63.77 -14.68 -12.92
C LEU A 440 -63.25 -15.21 -11.58
N ALA A 441 -63.95 -16.18 -10.97
CA ALA A 441 -63.47 -16.88 -9.79
C ALA A 441 -62.24 -17.75 -10.10
N ALA A 442 -62.23 -18.45 -11.24
CA ALA A 442 -61.08 -19.23 -11.69
C ALA A 442 -59.85 -18.34 -11.98
N GLN A 443 -60.04 -17.20 -12.67
CA GLN A 443 -58.96 -16.22 -12.85
C GLN A 443 -58.42 -15.67 -11.53
N ARG A 444 -59.32 -15.43 -10.56
CA ARG A 444 -58.91 -14.93 -9.24
C ARG A 444 -58.11 -15.98 -8.47
N GLN A 445 -58.50 -17.24 -8.57
CA GLN A 445 -57.77 -18.37 -8.00
C GLN A 445 -56.38 -18.49 -8.62
N GLU A 446 -56.27 -18.46 -9.95
CA GLU A 446 -54.98 -18.52 -10.67
C GLU A 446 -54.08 -17.33 -10.31
N ARG A 447 -54.64 -16.12 -10.19
CA ARG A 447 -53.90 -14.94 -9.74
C ARG A 447 -53.40 -15.09 -8.31
N LEU A 448 -54.20 -15.68 -7.41
CA LEU A 448 -53.79 -15.95 -6.04
C LEU A 448 -52.65 -16.97 -5.99
N GLU A 449 -52.71 -18.05 -6.77
CA GLU A 449 -51.62 -19.05 -6.85
C GLU A 449 -50.32 -18.41 -7.36
N ARG A 450 -50.37 -17.56 -8.40
CA ARG A 450 -49.19 -16.83 -8.88
C ARG A 450 -48.61 -15.88 -7.84
N LEU A 451 -49.47 -15.18 -7.09
CA LEU A 451 -49.04 -14.29 -6.01
C LEU A 451 -48.45 -15.08 -4.83
N GLU A 452 -48.98 -16.27 -4.52
CA GLU A 452 -48.41 -17.16 -3.50
C GLU A 452 -47.03 -17.66 -3.91
N ASP A 453 -46.84 -18.08 -5.17
CA ASP A 453 -45.53 -18.47 -5.71
C ASP A 453 -44.52 -17.31 -5.67
N GLU A 454 -44.96 -16.10 -6.02
CA GLU A 454 -44.11 -14.89 -5.97
C GLU A 454 -43.74 -14.51 -4.52
N ILE A 455 -44.70 -14.60 -3.59
CA ILE A 455 -44.42 -14.40 -2.15
C ILE A 455 -43.39 -15.43 -1.68
N MET A 456 -43.50 -16.68 -2.11
CA MET A 456 -42.57 -17.74 -1.72
C MET A 456 -41.17 -17.48 -2.30
N HIS A 457 -41.07 -17.06 -3.56
CA HIS A 457 -39.80 -16.66 -4.17
C HIS A 457 -39.16 -15.46 -3.45
N LEU A 458 -39.94 -14.42 -3.14
CA LEU A 458 -39.45 -13.25 -2.40
C LEU A 458 -39.04 -13.62 -0.96
N GLN A 459 -39.73 -14.56 -0.32
CA GLN A 459 -39.33 -15.08 0.99
C GLN A 459 -37.99 -15.81 0.97
N ASP A 460 -37.67 -16.52 -0.11
CA ASP A 460 -36.37 -17.18 -0.32
C ASP A 460 -35.26 -16.18 -0.71
N GLU A 461 -35.60 -15.06 -1.33
CA GLU A 461 -34.63 -14.01 -1.72
C GLU A 461 -34.23 -13.09 -0.56
N ILE A 462 -35.14 -12.79 0.38
CA ILE A 462 -34.87 -11.99 1.58
C ILE A 462 -33.64 -12.48 2.40
N PRO A 463 -33.47 -13.77 2.72
CA PRO A 463 -32.28 -14.24 3.45
C PRO A 463 -30.99 -14.07 2.62
N GLN A 464 -31.04 -14.27 1.30
CA GLN A 464 -29.86 -14.07 0.44
C GLN A 464 -29.43 -12.60 0.43
N LEU A 465 -30.39 -11.66 0.31
CA LEU A 465 -30.11 -10.23 0.41
C LEU A 465 -29.55 -9.84 1.78
N ARG A 466 -30.02 -10.47 2.86
CA ARG A 466 -29.52 -10.24 4.21
C ARG A 466 -28.10 -10.78 4.40
N ASP A 467 -27.78 -11.93 3.83
CA ASP A 467 -26.41 -12.48 3.84
C ASP A 467 -25.46 -11.59 3.04
N LEU A 468 -25.90 -11.09 1.89
CA LEU A 468 -25.13 -10.15 1.06
C LEU A 468 -24.95 -8.79 1.75
N GLU A 469 -25.94 -8.32 2.52
CA GLU A 469 -25.82 -7.13 3.37
C GLU A 469 -24.79 -7.34 4.49
N ASN A 470 -24.78 -8.52 5.12
CA ASN A 470 -23.79 -8.88 6.14
C ASN A 470 -22.38 -8.95 5.55
N GLU A 471 -22.19 -9.57 4.38
CA GLU A 471 -20.91 -9.62 3.67
C GLU A 471 -20.42 -8.20 3.30
N MET A 472 -21.31 -7.35 2.79
CA MET A 472 -21.01 -5.93 2.54
C MET A 472 -20.63 -5.18 3.82
N LYS A 473 -21.21 -5.53 4.97
CA LYS A 473 -20.87 -4.92 6.26
C LYS A 473 -19.49 -5.37 6.74
N GLU A 474 -19.17 -6.66 6.61
CA GLU A 474 -17.84 -7.21 6.93
C GLU A 474 -16.75 -6.60 6.03
N LEU A 475 -16.98 -6.53 4.72
CA LEU A 475 -16.07 -5.88 3.78
C LEU A 475 -15.85 -4.39 4.10
N LYS A 476 -16.90 -3.67 4.54
CA LYS A 476 -16.76 -2.28 5.00
C LYS A 476 -15.92 -2.16 6.27
N GLU A 477 -16.04 -3.09 7.21
CA GLU A 477 -15.21 -3.10 8.41
C GLU A 477 -13.76 -3.48 8.11
N GLU A 478 -13.53 -4.43 7.22
CA GLU A 478 -12.20 -4.79 6.74
C GLU A 478 -11.52 -3.63 6.01
N ASN A 479 -12.23 -2.95 5.11
CA ASN A 479 -11.72 -1.78 4.41
C ASN A 479 -11.34 -0.65 5.40
N LYS A 480 -12.16 -0.42 6.45
CA LYS A 480 -11.78 0.50 7.55
C LYS A 480 -10.50 0.08 8.27
N ARG A 481 -10.30 -1.22 8.53
CA ARG A 481 -9.06 -1.74 9.16
C ARG A 481 -7.86 -1.53 8.24
N MET A 482 -8.01 -1.81 6.95
CA MET A 482 -6.96 -1.63 5.95
C MET A 482 -6.55 -0.16 5.80
N VAL A 483 -7.52 0.76 5.73
CA VAL A 483 -7.25 2.21 5.70
C VAL A 483 -6.48 2.65 6.95
N PHE A 484 -6.83 2.13 8.13
CA PHE A 484 -6.11 2.44 9.37
C PHE A 484 -4.67 1.90 9.35
N GLU A 485 -4.45 0.70 8.81
CA GLU A 485 -3.12 0.09 8.69
C GLU A 485 -2.24 0.83 7.67
N VAL A 486 -2.82 1.26 6.53
CA VAL A 486 -2.15 2.12 5.55
C VAL A 486 -1.80 3.48 6.14
N ALA A 487 -2.70 4.10 6.92
CA ALA A 487 -2.39 5.35 7.61
C ALA A 487 -1.22 5.18 8.59
N LYS A 488 -1.21 4.08 9.36
CA LYS A 488 -0.13 3.76 10.31
C LYS A 488 1.22 3.54 9.63
N THR A 489 1.26 2.85 8.48
CA THR A 489 2.51 2.66 7.72
C THR A 489 2.98 3.96 7.06
N THR A 490 2.04 4.80 6.63
CA THR A 490 2.33 6.14 6.07
C THR A 490 2.93 7.05 7.15
N ASP A 491 2.37 7.09 8.36
CA ASP A 491 2.91 7.85 9.49
C ASP A 491 4.32 7.39 9.87
N ALA A 492 4.56 6.08 9.86
CA ALA A 492 5.91 5.53 10.04
C ALA A 492 6.85 6.00 8.90
N GLY A 493 6.39 5.98 7.66
CA GLY A 493 7.14 6.46 6.50
C GLY A 493 7.51 7.94 6.58
N VAL A 494 6.59 8.80 7.02
CA VAL A 494 6.84 10.23 7.27
C VAL A 494 7.92 10.41 8.34
N LYS A 495 7.86 9.64 9.43
CA LYS A 495 8.89 9.66 10.47
C LYS A 495 10.26 9.25 9.95
N TRP A 496 10.36 8.18 9.17
CA TRP A 496 11.63 7.76 8.56
C TRP A 496 12.21 8.82 7.62
N LYS A 497 11.35 9.50 6.85
CA LYS A 497 11.78 10.61 5.99
C LYS A 497 12.32 11.77 6.81
N GLN A 498 11.65 12.15 7.89
CA GLN A 498 12.14 13.18 8.81
C GLN A 498 13.48 12.80 9.44
N ASP A 499 13.60 11.58 9.95
CA ASP A 499 14.86 11.08 10.55
C ASP A 499 16.00 11.10 9.50
N TYR A 500 15.71 10.77 8.25
CA TYR A 500 16.67 10.84 7.15
C TYR A 500 17.07 12.28 6.81
N GLU A 501 16.12 13.22 6.75
CA GLU A 501 16.39 14.64 6.54
C GLU A 501 17.23 15.24 7.68
N ASP A 502 16.95 14.86 8.93
CA ASP A 502 17.74 15.26 10.10
C ASP A 502 19.17 14.72 10.04
N ILE A 503 19.35 13.44 9.66
CA ILE A 503 20.68 12.84 9.44
C ILE A 503 21.43 13.57 8.31
N GLN A 504 20.75 13.90 7.21
CA GLN A 504 21.34 14.66 6.10
C GLN A 504 21.74 16.07 6.52
N SER A 505 20.92 16.75 7.32
CA SER A 505 21.26 18.06 7.89
C SER A 505 22.50 17.95 8.77
N GLN A 506 22.55 16.97 9.67
CA GLN A 506 23.73 16.72 10.52
C GLN A 506 24.99 16.41 9.71
N LEU A 507 24.87 15.70 8.59
CA LEU A 507 25.99 15.43 7.69
C LEU A 507 26.50 16.70 7.00
N LYS A 508 25.60 17.58 6.55
CA LYS A 508 25.95 18.89 5.99
C LYS A 508 26.64 19.76 7.03
N ASP A 509 26.12 19.79 8.26
CA ASP A 509 26.71 20.55 9.37
C ASP A 509 28.11 20.03 9.74
N LYS A 510 28.29 18.70 9.79
CA LYS A 510 29.60 18.07 10.00
C LYS A 510 30.59 18.40 8.88
N GLN A 511 30.14 18.40 7.62
CA GLN A 511 30.99 18.73 6.48
C GLN A 511 31.37 20.22 6.48
N TYR A 512 30.43 21.10 6.82
CA TYR A 512 30.69 22.52 6.99
C TYR A 512 31.71 22.75 8.12
N LEU A 513 31.50 22.13 9.29
CA LEU A 513 32.42 22.19 10.42
C LEU A 513 33.82 21.73 10.04
N LYS A 514 33.94 20.60 9.32
CA LYS A 514 35.23 20.09 8.84
C LYS A 514 35.97 21.15 8.02
N ASN A 515 35.28 21.81 7.09
CA ASN A 515 35.88 22.86 6.26
C ASN A 515 36.31 24.08 7.10
N VAL A 516 35.50 24.49 8.07
CA VAL A 516 35.81 25.62 8.98
C VAL A 516 37.02 25.29 9.86
N VAL A 517 37.11 24.08 10.40
CA VAL A 517 38.23 23.62 11.23
C VAL A 517 39.52 23.51 10.41
N ILE A 518 39.45 22.97 9.19
CA ILE A 518 40.61 22.96 8.26
C ILE A 518 41.09 24.39 8.03
N LYS A 519 40.19 25.31 7.70
CA LYS A 519 40.53 26.72 7.48
C LYS A 519 41.14 27.39 8.72
N TYR A 520 40.65 27.04 9.92
CA TYR A 520 41.22 27.51 11.18
C TYR A 520 42.65 27.01 11.41
N ILE A 521 42.91 25.74 11.12
CA ILE A 521 44.25 25.13 11.27
C ILE A 521 45.24 25.71 10.25
N GLU A 522 44.82 25.83 8.98
CA GLU A 522 45.65 26.33 7.88
C GLU A 522 45.93 27.83 7.96
N SER A 523 45.03 28.62 8.57
CA SER A 523 45.23 30.07 8.66
C SER A 523 46.42 30.41 9.56
N GLN A 524 47.39 31.13 8.99
CA GLN A 524 48.46 31.76 9.75
C GLN A 524 48.07 33.14 10.30
N ASN A 525 46.90 33.67 9.90
CA ASN A 525 46.45 34.99 10.31
C ASN A 525 45.58 34.89 11.57
N GLN A 526 46.07 35.49 12.67
CA GLN A 526 45.37 35.47 13.94
C GLN A 526 43.97 36.10 13.87
N SER A 527 43.82 37.18 13.11
CA SER A 527 42.52 37.84 12.95
C SER A 527 41.48 36.97 12.23
N GLU A 528 41.91 36.03 11.39
CA GLU A 528 41.04 35.06 10.73
C GLU A 528 40.67 33.92 11.70
N LYS A 529 41.64 33.45 12.50
CA LYS A 529 41.37 32.50 13.59
C LYS A 529 40.32 33.04 14.57
N ASP A 530 40.46 34.30 15.00
CA ASP A 530 39.52 34.97 15.90
C ASP A 530 38.11 35.07 15.29
N ARG A 531 38.00 35.19 13.95
CA ARG A 531 36.71 35.21 13.25
C ARG A 531 36.08 33.82 13.09
N LEU A 532 36.88 32.77 13.00
CA LEU A 532 36.39 31.39 12.82
C LEU A 532 35.95 30.75 14.13
N ILE A 533 36.48 31.18 15.27
CA ILE A 533 36.14 30.64 16.60
C ILE A 533 34.64 30.73 16.92
N PRO A 534 33.96 31.89 16.73
CA PRO A 534 32.50 31.98 16.93
C PRO A 534 31.71 31.05 16.01
N VAL A 535 32.19 30.83 14.77
CA VAL A 535 31.55 29.95 13.80
C VAL A 535 31.66 28.49 14.25
N ILE A 536 32.85 28.05 14.66
CA ILE A 536 33.07 26.71 15.21
C ILE A 536 32.23 26.50 16.47
N ALA A 537 32.19 27.49 17.36
CA ALA A 537 31.41 27.44 18.58
C ALA A 537 29.91 27.33 18.33
N THR A 538 29.39 28.04 17.32
CA THR A 538 27.98 27.97 16.93
C THR A 538 27.63 26.60 16.38
N VAL A 539 28.47 26.04 15.51
CA VAL A 539 28.23 24.72 14.88
C VAL A 539 28.41 23.56 15.86
N LEU A 540 29.30 23.69 16.84
CA LEU A 540 29.51 22.68 17.90
C LEU A 540 28.66 22.93 19.16
N HIS A 541 27.82 23.96 19.15
CA HIS A 541 27.01 24.36 20.30
C HIS A 541 27.81 24.52 21.61
N PHE A 542 28.97 25.16 21.55
CA PHE A 542 29.77 25.42 22.75
C PHE A 542 29.01 26.28 23.74
N SER A 543 29.04 25.86 25.01
CA SER A 543 28.55 26.66 26.10
C SER A 543 29.41 27.93 26.28
N PRO A 544 28.87 29.00 26.88
CA PRO A 544 29.66 30.20 27.20
C PRO A 544 30.92 29.91 28.04
N GLN A 545 30.89 28.85 28.85
CA GLN A 545 32.01 28.42 29.68
C GLN A 545 33.13 27.77 28.84
N GLU A 546 32.78 26.91 27.90
CA GLU A 546 33.73 26.34 26.94
C GLU A 546 34.33 27.42 26.05
N MET A 547 33.51 28.40 25.65
CA MET A 547 33.98 29.53 24.87
C MET A 547 35.01 30.37 25.63
N LYS A 548 34.76 30.61 26.93
CA LYS A 548 35.74 31.27 27.79
C LYS A 548 37.05 30.49 27.88
N LYS A 549 37.00 29.16 28.09
CA LYS A 549 38.21 28.31 28.14
C LYS A 549 39.02 28.36 26.84
N ILE A 550 38.35 28.39 25.69
CA ILE A 550 39.02 28.49 24.38
C ILE A 550 39.72 29.84 24.24
N ASN A 551 39.04 30.94 24.58
CA ASN A 551 39.64 32.27 24.55
C ASN A 551 40.82 32.39 25.53
N ASP A 552 40.69 31.86 26.75
CA ASP A 552 41.76 31.85 27.75
C ASP A 552 42.98 31.03 27.26
N ALA A 553 42.74 29.85 26.65
CA ALA A 553 43.80 29.02 26.08
C ALA A 553 44.49 29.68 24.88
N GLN A 554 43.74 30.41 24.06
CA GLN A 554 44.26 31.12 22.90
C GLN A 554 45.11 32.33 23.33
N GLN A 555 44.68 33.10 24.34
CA GLN A 555 45.49 34.17 24.94
C GLN A 555 46.78 33.61 25.52
N LYS A 556 46.69 32.50 26.27
CA LYS A 556 47.88 31.83 26.82
C LYS A 556 48.84 31.34 25.74
N ALA A 557 48.34 30.77 24.64
CA ALA A 557 49.16 30.34 23.51
C ALA A 557 49.83 31.53 22.79
N GLN A 558 49.15 32.68 22.71
CA GLN A 558 49.76 33.91 22.19
C GLN A 558 50.91 34.38 23.09
N GLU A 559 50.70 34.42 24.41
CA GLU A 559 51.73 34.80 25.38
C GLU A 559 52.96 33.88 25.31
N GLU A 560 52.75 32.56 25.18
CA GLU A 560 53.83 31.58 25.03
C GLU A 560 54.58 31.71 23.69
N SER A 561 53.86 31.99 22.59
CA SER A 561 54.47 32.18 21.27
C SER A 561 55.33 33.45 21.16
N VAL A 562 54.96 34.51 21.89
CA VAL A 562 55.73 35.76 21.95
C VAL A 562 56.93 35.63 22.92
N GLY A 563 56.80 34.83 23.98
CA GLY A 563 57.82 34.66 25.01
C GLY A 563 59.03 33.80 24.61
N ILE A 564 58.86 32.80 23.74
CA ILE A 564 59.93 31.82 23.45
C ILE A 564 60.84 32.27 22.28
N LEU A 565 60.36 33.08 21.33
CA LEU A 565 61.19 33.65 20.26
C LEU A 565 61.65 35.10 20.52
N GLY A 566 60.98 35.84 21.40
CA GLY A 566 61.37 37.22 21.77
C GLY A 566 62.62 37.30 22.66
N GLY A 567 62.97 36.22 23.37
CA GLY A 567 64.12 36.19 24.28
C GLY A 567 65.50 36.05 23.60
N VAL A 568 65.55 35.55 22.36
CA VAL A 568 66.83 35.25 21.68
C VAL A 568 67.22 36.32 20.65
N PHE A 569 66.25 37.12 20.16
CA PHE A 569 66.51 38.22 19.22
C PHE A 569 66.81 39.58 19.87
N SER A 570 66.75 39.71 21.20
CA SER A 570 67.10 40.96 21.89
C SER A 570 68.62 41.15 22.11
N LEU A 571 69.48 40.25 21.61
CA LEU A 571 70.94 40.37 21.78
C LEU A 571 71.68 40.91 20.55
N PHE A 572 71.00 41.19 19.42
CA PHE A 572 71.63 41.79 18.24
C PHE A 572 70.77 42.91 17.65
N GLY A 573 71.17 44.16 17.93
CA GLY A 573 70.81 45.37 17.16
C GLY A 573 69.34 45.82 17.31
N GLY A 574 69.05 46.96 17.94
CA GLY A 574 69.52 48.25 17.47
C GLY A 574 68.85 48.62 16.14
N SER A 575 67.54 48.90 16.14
CA SER A 575 66.92 49.63 15.03
C SER A 575 65.77 50.50 15.52
N THR A 576 65.83 51.73 15.04
CA THR A 576 65.05 52.92 15.35
C THR A 576 63.57 52.73 15.10
N ALA A 577 62.77 53.11 16.09
CA ALA A 577 61.31 53.23 15.99
C ALA A 577 60.93 54.27 14.91
N ALA A 578 60.14 53.83 13.92
CA ALA A 578 59.34 54.68 13.06
C ALA A 578 57.86 54.51 13.45
N PRO A 579 57.07 55.59 13.58
CA PRO A 579 55.68 55.52 14.02
C PRO A 579 54.76 54.96 12.92
N PRO A 580 53.66 54.29 13.28
CA PRO A 580 52.72 53.72 12.32
C PRO A 580 51.90 54.80 11.59
N PRO A 581 51.55 54.62 10.30
CA PRO A 581 50.72 55.57 9.57
C PRO A 581 49.25 55.47 10.00
N LYS A 582 48.63 56.64 10.16
CA LYS A 582 47.19 56.80 10.42
C LYS A 582 46.36 56.22 9.26
N PRO A 583 45.26 55.48 9.51
CA PRO A 583 44.32 55.15 8.45
C PRO A 583 43.52 56.39 8.06
N LEU A 584 43.59 56.75 6.78
CA LEU A 584 42.75 57.76 6.14
C LEU A 584 41.31 57.24 6.05
N ALA A 585 40.40 57.98 6.67
CA ALA A 585 38.96 57.84 6.50
C ALA A 585 38.57 58.15 5.04
N ILE A 586 37.88 57.22 4.39
CA ILE A 586 37.19 57.44 3.12
C ILE A 586 35.71 57.68 3.45
N PRO A 587 35.11 58.81 3.01
CA PRO A 587 33.72 59.10 3.30
C PRO A 587 32.78 58.30 2.40
N ILE A 588 31.68 57.85 3.03
CA ILE A 588 30.47 57.33 2.41
C ILE A 588 29.84 58.47 1.60
N ALA A 589 29.74 58.29 0.29
CA ALA A 589 28.86 59.07 -0.57
C ALA A 589 27.84 58.11 -1.18
N ALA A 590 26.57 58.39 -0.88
CA ALA A 590 25.42 57.79 -1.53
C ALA A 590 25.43 58.14 -3.02
N ASP A 591 25.11 57.18 -3.88
CA ASP A 591 24.44 57.51 -5.13
C ASP A 591 23.45 56.41 -5.53
N GLN A 592 22.21 56.85 -5.74
CA GLN A 592 21.07 56.10 -6.24
C GLN A 592 20.91 56.47 -7.71
N SER A 593 21.04 55.50 -8.64
CA SER A 593 20.29 55.51 -9.90
C SER A 593 20.49 54.20 -10.69
N GLN A 594 19.43 53.36 -10.73
CA GLN A 594 18.83 52.57 -11.83
C GLN A 594 19.64 52.16 -13.10
N PRO A 595 19.15 51.20 -13.94
CA PRO A 595 18.13 50.14 -13.75
C PRO A 595 18.60 48.72 -14.20
N PRO A 596 17.78 47.66 -14.02
CA PRO A 596 18.14 46.28 -14.36
C PRO A 596 17.56 45.82 -15.72
N THR A 597 18.44 45.33 -16.58
CA THR A 597 18.13 44.57 -17.81
C THR A 597 19.26 43.55 -17.97
N GLY A 598 19.08 42.24 -18.07
CA GLY A 598 17.89 41.42 -18.10
C GLY A 598 18.29 39.93 -18.14
N MET A 599 17.27 39.09 -18.19
CA MET A 599 17.21 37.74 -18.76
C MET A 599 18.36 36.75 -18.50
N ILE A 600 18.10 35.70 -17.70
CA ILE A 600 17.93 34.33 -18.25
C ILE A 600 16.83 33.63 -17.45
N THR A 601 15.75 33.29 -18.15
CA THR A 601 14.64 32.42 -17.74
C THR A 601 15.01 30.95 -18.00
N SER A 602 14.72 30.07 -17.04
CA SER A 602 14.41 28.67 -17.32
C SER A 602 13.46 28.12 -16.24
N SER A 603 12.17 28.22 -16.57
CA SER A 603 11.12 27.20 -16.40
C SER A 603 10.87 26.62 -15.00
N SER A 604 10.01 27.33 -14.27
CA SER A 604 9.06 26.79 -13.30
C SER A 604 7.78 26.35 -14.01
N SER A 605 7.44 25.07 -13.92
CA SER A 605 6.08 24.57 -14.19
C SER A 605 5.30 24.58 -12.88
N GLY A 606 4.75 25.74 -12.53
CA GLY A 606 3.73 25.87 -11.49
C GLY A 606 2.38 25.56 -12.12
N LEU A 607 1.73 24.51 -11.63
CA LEU A 607 0.30 24.28 -11.83
C LEU A 607 -0.43 25.16 -10.82
N ASP A 608 -1.10 26.18 -11.32
CA ASP A 608 -2.14 26.93 -10.62
C ASP A 608 -3.25 25.96 -10.19
N LEU A 609 -3.44 25.83 -8.88
CA LEU A 609 -4.66 25.31 -8.28
C LEU A 609 -5.42 26.52 -7.74
N ASP A 610 -6.51 26.84 -8.43
CA ASP A 610 -7.53 27.78 -7.98
C ASP A 610 -8.04 27.34 -6.59
N GLU A 611 -7.78 28.17 -5.58
CA GLU A 611 -8.44 28.12 -4.29
C GLU A 611 -9.89 28.60 -4.48
N ASP A 612 -10.79 27.64 -4.68
CA ASP A 612 -12.23 27.89 -4.67
C ASP A 612 -12.73 27.92 -3.21
N ASP A 613 -13.06 29.13 -2.77
CA ASP A 613 -13.72 29.47 -1.50
C ASP A 613 -15.14 28.88 -1.45
N GLY A 614 -15.22 27.59 -1.15
CA GLY A 614 -16.46 26.83 -0.98
C GLY A 614 -16.90 26.67 0.47
N ALA A 615 -17.15 27.77 1.18
CA ALA A 615 -17.84 27.74 2.47
C ALA A 615 -19.28 27.20 2.32
N THR A 616 -19.48 25.91 2.57
CA THR A 616 -20.81 25.33 2.83
C THR A 616 -20.86 24.70 4.21
N SER A 617 -21.29 25.51 5.17
CA SER A 617 -22.07 25.03 6.29
C SER A 617 -23.32 24.31 5.77
N LEU A 618 -23.56 23.06 6.13
CA LEU A 618 -24.88 22.56 6.53
C LEU A 618 -24.79 21.06 6.86
N ASN A 619 -24.92 20.79 8.14
CA ASN A 619 -25.03 19.47 8.76
C ASN A 619 -26.53 19.07 8.71
N PRO A 620 -26.97 18.06 7.92
CA PRO A 620 -28.39 17.76 7.77
C PRO A 620 -28.96 16.78 8.81
N PHE A 621 -28.18 16.36 9.81
CA PHE A 621 -28.61 15.33 10.77
C PHE A 621 -28.75 15.80 12.23
N ALA A 622 -28.75 17.12 12.47
CA ALA A 622 -29.01 17.65 13.80
C ALA A 622 -30.50 17.99 14.00
N SER A 623 -31.21 17.03 14.60
CA SER A 623 -32.13 17.25 15.73
C SER A 623 -33.64 17.43 15.49
N THR A 624 -34.36 16.43 16.03
CA THR A 624 -35.48 16.51 16.99
C THR A 624 -36.91 16.84 16.54
N ARG A 625 -37.77 15.84 16.76
CA ARG A 625 -38.96 15.87 17.65
C ARG A 625 -39.72 17.20 17.70
N TYR A 626 -40.91 17.23 17.09
CA TYR A 626 -42.19 17.40 17.79
C TYR A 626 -43.31 16.82 16.94
#